data_AF-A0A168QNS3-F1
#
_entry.id   AF-A0A168QNS3-F1
#
_cell.length_a   1.000
_cell.length_b   1.000
_cell.length_c   1.000
_cell.angle_alpha   90.00
_cell.angle_beta   90.00
_cell.angle_gamma   90.00
#
_symmetry.space_group_name_H-M   'P 1'
#
loop_
_entity.id
_entity.type
_entity.pdbx_description
1 polymer ?
#
loop_
_entity_poly.entity_id
_entity_poly.type
_entity_poly.pdbx_seq_one_letter_code
_entity_poly.pdbx_strand_id
1 'polypeptide(L)'
;MNEEEKYEKILNPKITDFKFDKKAGKLVNPYNMDNGKRSSMYLYSLVIGHLWIIELISQNGYGEYLNEIISYAENNSTNLVEWMLTETQAEEISDILKSYGLNFEKKIVKGLNVNNYKSEFEGLKTKDHPYNVLSRYFHLIKMGHSKQIKNFFEEELGFEENLSEHCSIINAIYLGLTMTDYEQTLIYSMSDNIIEILTEESLCSVEYQELRYYPKNVGVIPYISAITEHVSKYWENYSDNEQILLSKLIYSLRILSELNISLIGLNGILSSMSTRVLFDNYWQSKYLIENNEVEKYKDYALDRLRLHILKRTGREDIKDIDILRVASENNLIAPIPINGDYFTKSVREICIQLGLKNEYDKFYEYNSEFIHASLTAVLSGLMTECSNPEHNFHLTINPSASRYIDSMPHIVDIINMHIELINGYIGKDVFEKFDLEELYFQNRTDFLQYMKKNNE
;
A
#
# COMPACT_ATOMS: atom_id res chain seq x y z
N MET A 1 21.67 -1.80 22.85
CA MET A 1 22.14 -1.03 21.70
C MET A 1 21.52 0.35 21.80
N ASN A 2 22.30 1.40 22.03
CA ASN A 2 21.78 2.79 22.06
C ASN A 2 21.43 3.28 20.63
N GLU A 3 20.80 4.45 20.46
CA GLU A 3 20.43 4.93 19.11
C GLU A 3 21.64 5.10 18.20
N GLU A 4 22.77 5.60 18.71
CA GLU A 4 24.03 5.72 17.96
C GLU A 4 24.61 4.38 17.52
N GLU A 5 24.63 3.35 18.37
CA GLU A 5 25.06 1.99 18.02
C GLU A 5 24.05 1.32 17.08
N LYS A 6 22.76 1.62 17.19
CA LYS A 6 21.74 1.15 16.25
C LYS A 6 21.98 1.76 14.88
N TYR A 7 22.25 3.06 14.83
CA TYR A 7 22.70 3.77 13.63
C TYR A 7 24.03 3.19 13.12
N GLU A 8 24.97 2.87 14.00
CA GLU A 8 26.27 2.27 13.65
C GLU A 8 26.10 0.86 13.06
N LYS A 9 25.12 0.07 13.51
CA LYS A 9 24.81 -1.26 12.94
C LYS A 9 23.97 -1.23 11.67
N ILE A 10 23.30 -0.11 11.40
CA ILE A 10 22.69 0.18 10.10
C ILE A 10 23.77 0.56 9.10
N LEU A 11 24.71 1.41 9.52
CA LEU A 11 25.75 2.03 8.69
C LEU A 11 27.00 1.17 8.49
N ASN A 12 27.41 0.35 9.49
CA ASN A 12 28.61 -0.48 9.49
C ASN A 12 28.33 -1.90 10.04
N PRO A 13 27.52 -2.71 9.35
CA PRO A 13 27.20 -4.05 9.83
C PRO A 13 28.42 -4.99 9.68
N LYS A 14 28.77 -5.72 10.74
CA LYS A 14 29.72 -6.84 10.68
C LYS A 14 29.00 -8.11 10.27
N ILE A 15 29.70 -9.11 9.75
CA ILE A 15 29.08 -10.39 9.34
C ILE A 15 28.37 -11.12 10.50
N THR A 16 28.74 -10.81 11.74
CA THR A 16 28.09 -11.26 12.98
C THR A 16 26.78 -10.54 13.32
N ASP A 17 26.46 -9.43 12.65
CA ASP A 17 25.24 -8.63 12.85
C ASP A 17 24.06 -9.11 11.99
N PHE A 18 24.33 -9.94 10.98
CA PHE A 18 23.33 -10.58 10.14
C PHE A 18 22.76 -11.82 10.83
N LYS A 19 21.45 -12.06 10.69
CA LYS A 19 20.79 -13.26 11.24
C LYS A 19 20.16 -14.08 10.13
N PHE A 20 20.43 -15.39 10.14
CA PHE A 20 19.77 -16.35 9.26
C PHE A 20 18.32 -16.51 9.70
N ASP A 21 17.40 -15.95 8.92
CA ASP A 21 15.97 -16.15 9.07
C ASP A 21 15.62 -17.57 8.61
N LYS A 22 15.39 -18.45 9.59
CA LYS A 22 15.07 -19.86 9.35
C LYS A 22 13.67 -20.07 8.76
N LYS A 23 12.76 -19.08 8.85
CA LYS A 23 11.44 -19.16 8.21
C LYS A 23 11.50 -18.74 6.75
N ALA A 24 12.34 -17.77 6.39
CA ALA A 24 12.49 -17.26 5.02
C ALA A 24 13.65 -17.88 4.22
N GLY A 25 14.58 -18.59 4.88
CA GLY A 25 15.71 -19.26 4.24
C GLY A 25 16.87 -18.36 3.82
N LYS A 26 17.10 -17.21 4.49
CA LYS A 26 18.20 -16.27 4.14
C LYS A 26 18.73 -15.46 5.33
N LEU A 27 19.93 -14.90 5.21
CA LEU A 27 20.52 -13.95 6.18
C LEU A 27 20.03 -12.52 5.91
N VAL A 28 19.50 -11.85 6.94
CA VAL A 28 18.99 -10.46 6.87
C VAL A 28 19.70 -9.57 7.89
N ASN A 29 19.92 -8.29 7.51
CA ASN A 29 20.36 -7.24 8.42
C ASN A 29 19.12 -6.56 9.04
N PRO A 30 18.85 -6.70 10.34
CA PRO A 30 17.58 -6.33 10.94
C PRO A 30 17.37 -4.82 11.20
N TYR A 31 18.19 -3.93 10.61
CA TYR A 31 18.20 -2.51 11.00
C TYR A 31 17.96 -1.46 9.89
N ASN A 32 18.05 -1.76 8.59
CA ASN A 32 17.99 -0.73 7.53
C ASN A 32 16.58 -0.56 6.92
N MET A 33 15.97 0.64 7.04
CA MET A 33 14.80 1.08 6.26
C MET A 33 14.77 2.61 6.17
N ASP A 34 14.99 3.18 4.98
CA ASP A 34 14.44 4.50 4.64
C ASP A 34 14.01 4.58 3.16
N ASN A 35 12.87 5.26 2.96
CA ASN A 35 12.06 5.34 1.74
C ASN A 35 12.41 6.61 0.96
N GLY A 36 13.40 6.54 0.08
CA GLY A 36 13.68 7.59 -0.89
C GLY A 36 13.26 7.17 -2.29
N LYS A 37 12.50 8.01 -3.00
CA LYS A 37 12.33 7.90 -4.46
C LYS A 37 13.70 7.88 -5.12
N ARG A 38 14.19 6.72 -5.52
CA ARG A 38 15.46 6.55 -6.24
C ARG A 38 15.22 5.95 -7.62
N SER A 39 16.04 6.40 -8.54
CA SER A 39 15.93 6.42 -9.99
C SER A 39 15.96 5.04 -10.64
N SER A 40 14.86 4.65 -11.27
CA SER A 40 14.66 3.32 -11.85
C SER A 40 15.55 2.96 -13.06
N MET A 41 15.98 3.92 -13.89
CA MET A 41 16.73 3.62 -15.12
C MET A 41 18.25 3.63 -14.97
N TYR A 42 18.77 4.34 -13.97
CA TYR A 42 20.22 4.35 -13.71
C TYR A 42 20.72 3.00 -13.21
N LEU A 43 19.97 2.36 -12.31
CA LEU A 43 20.22 0.99 -11.90
C LEU A 43 20.18 0.04 -13.09
N TYR A 44 19.18 0.15 -13.97
CA TYR A 44 19.12 -0.70 -15.16
C TYR A 44 20.32 -0.50 -16.08
N SER A 45 20.72 0.75 -16.33
CA SER A 45 21.88 1.12 -17.17
C SER A 45 23.21 0.69 -16.57
N LEU A 46 23.32 0.71 -15.23
CA LEU A 46 24.43 0.13 -14.49
C LEU A 46 24.39 -1.39 -14.43
N VAL A 47 23.22 -2.02 -14.43
CA VAL A 47 23.05 -3.48 -14.48
C VAL A 47 23.49 -4.01 -15.84
N ILE A 48 23.09 -3.34 -16.93
CA ILE A 48 23.46 -3.72 -18.31
C ILE A 48 24.84 -3.19 -18.72
N GLY A 49 25.32 -2.12 -18.08
CA GLY A 49 26.69 -1.62 -18.17
C GLY A 49 27.01 -0.68 -19.33
N HIS A 50 26.03 0.07 -19.82
CA HIS A 50 26.18 0.98 -20.96
C HIS A 50 26.00 2.46 -20.61
N LEU A 51 26.31 2.84 -19.36
CA LEU A 51 26.10 4.21 -18.88
C LEU A 51 26.77 5.25 -19.78
N TRP A 52 28.02 5.01 -20.21
CA TRP A 52 28.74 5.90 -21.14
C TRP A 52 28.04 6.11 -22.50
N ILE A 53 27.40 5.07 -23.05
CA ILE A 53 26.68 5.15 -24.34
C ILE A 53 25.44 6.00 -24.18
N ILE A 54 24.70 5.80 -23.09
CA ILE A 54 23.46 6.53 -22.82
C ILE A 54 23.74 8.02 -22.63
N GLU A 55 24.82 8.38 -21.94
CA GLU A 55 25.22 9.78 -21.79
C GLU A 55 25.69 10.40 -23.11
N LEU A 56 26.43 9.64 -23.92
CA LEU A 56 26.84 10.08 -25.24
C LEU A 56 25.62 10.41 -26.12
N ILE A 57 24.58 9.55 -26.09
CA ILE A 57 23.35 9.77 -26.86
C ILE A 57 22.50 10.90 -26.25
N SER A 58 22.42 11.02 -24.93
CA SER A 58 21.62 12.10 -24.31
C SER A 58 22.17 13.50 -24.65
N GLN A 59 23.49 13.63 -24.80
CA GLN A 59 24.15 14.89 -25.14
C GLN A 59 24.14 15.19 -26.65
N ASN A 60 24.16 14.15 -27.50
CA ASN A 60 24.45 14.31 -28.94
C ASN A 60 23.37 13.72 -29.87
N GLY A 61 22.31 13.13 -29.32
CA GLY A 61 21.28 12.40 -30.06
C GLY A 61 21.79 11.11 -30.72
N TYR A 62 20.93 10.43 -31.48
CA TYR A 62 21.25 9.19 -32.21
C TYR A 62 21.97 9.49 -33.54
N GLY A 63 23.19 10.04 -33.45
CA GLY A 63 23.99 10.43 -34.61
C GLY A 63 24.68 9.26 -35.34
N GLU A 64 25.30 9.57 -36.48
CA GLU A 64 26.00 8.60 -37.35
C GLU A 64 27.11 7.81 -36.62
N TYR A 65 27.73 8.42 -35.60
CA TYR A 65 28.73 7.78 -34.75
C TYR A 65 28.24 6.44 -34.15
N LEU A 66 26.94 6.28 -33.89
CA LEU A 66 26.39 5.03 -33.36
C LEU A 66 26.52 3.87 -34.36
N ASN A 67 26.42 4.13 -35.66
CA ASN A 67 26.57 3.09 -36.67
C ASN A 67 28.00 2.53 -36.68
N GLU A 68 29.00 3.39 -36.48
CA GLU A 68 30.40 2.96 -36.36
C GLU A 68 30.64 2.22 -35.04
N ILE A 69 30.08 2.68 -33.93
CA ILE A 69 30.18 2.00 -32.63
C ILE A 69 29.52 0.61 -32.69
N ILE A 70 28.37 0.47 -33.35
CA ILE A 70 27.69 -0.82 -33.55
C ILE A 70 28.51 -1.71 -34.46
N SER A 71 29.00 -1.18 -35.59
CA SER A 71 29.83 -1.94 -36.53
C SER A 71 31.11 -2.45 -35.84
N TYR A 72 31.72 -1.61 -35.00
CA TYR A 72 32.84 -1.98 -34.15
C TYR A 72 32.46 -3.11 -33.17
N ALA A 73 31.30 -3.00 -32.51
CA ALA A 73 30.82 -4.03 -31.60
C ALA A 73 30.57 -5.37 -32.31
N GLU A 74 30.00 -5.35 -33.51
CA GLU A 74 29.75 -6.52 -34.36
C GLU A 74 31.07 -7.19 -34.78
N ASN A 75 32.03 -6.41 -35.28
CA ASN A 75 33.32 -6.91 -35.74
C ASN A 75 34.15 -7.54 -34.61
N ASN A 76 34.06 -6.98 -33.41
CA ASN A 76 34.82 -7.44 -32.25
C ASN A 76 34.03 -8.39 -31.34
N SER A 77 32.77 -8.69 -31.68
CA SER A 77 31.87 -9.51 -30.86
C SER A 77 31.92 -9.07 -29.39
N THR A 78 31.66 -7.79 -29.15
CA THR A 78 31.67 -7.16 -27.83
C THR A 78 30.29 -6.58 -27.52
N ASN A 79 29.91 -6.64 -26.24
CA ASN A 79 28.71 -5.96 -25.76
C ASN A 79 29.02 -4.53 -25.31
N LEU A 80 30.26 -4.04 -25.37
CA LEU A 80 30.63 -2.68 -24.94
C LEU A 80 30.29 -2.33 -23.49
N VAL A 81 30.17 -3.34 -22.64
CA VAL A 81 29.92 -3.18 -21.21
C VAL A 81 31.13 -2.51 -20.58
N GLU A 82 30.88 -1.42 -19.88
CA GLU A 82 31.89 -0.43 -19.56
C GLU A 82 33.03 -0.95 -18.67
N TRP A 83 32.70 -1.77 -17.66
CA TRP A 83 33.69 -2.43 -16.80
C TRP A 83 34.39 -3.62 -17.44
N MET A 84 33.91 -4.09 -18.61
CA MET A 84 34.53 -5.15 -19.40
C MET A 84 35.41 -4.59 -20.54
N LEU A 85 35.36 -3.29 -20.83
CA LEU A 85 36.17 -2.66 -21.87
C LEU A 85 37.65 -2.67 -21.49
N THR A 86 38.46 -3.30 -22.35
CA THR A 86 39.93 -3.26 -22.25
C THR A 86 40.46 -1.86 -22.61
N GLU A 87 41.72 -1.57 -22.25
CA GLU A 87 42.36 -0.29 -22.59
C GLU A 87 42.40 -0.07 -24.11
N THR A 88 42.77 -1.11 -24.88
CA THR A 88 42.78 -1.05 -26.35
C THR A 88 41.39 -0.76 -26.91
N GLN A 89 40.35 -1.43 -26.40
CA GLN A 89 38.98 -1.18 -26.88
C GLN A 89 38.52 0.24 -26.56
N ALA A 90 38.91 0.78 -25.41
CA ALA A 90 38.61 2.16 -25.03
C ALA A 90 39.32 3.18 -25.94
N GLU A 91 40.58 2.92 -26.33
CA GLU A 91 41.32 3.76 -27.28
C GLU A 91 40.67 3.75 -28.67
N GLU A 92 40.32 2.57 -29.18
CA GLU A 92 39.66 2.43 -30.49
C GLU A 92 38.29 3.13 -30.53
N ILE A 93 37.49 2.99 -29.47
CA ILE A 93 36.22 3.73 -29.31
C ILE A 93 36.49 5.24 -29.25
N SER A 94 37.52 5.67 -28.52
CA SER A 94 37.90 7.08 -28.44
C SER A 94 38.23 7.65 -29.81
N ASP A 95 38.94 6.90 -30.64
CA ASP A 95 39.32 7.34 -31.99
C ASP A 95 38.14 7.41 -32.95
N ILE A 96 37.18 6.46 -32.86
CA ILE A 96 35.89 6.55 -33.55
C ILE A 96 35.20 7.86 -33.16
N LEU A 97 35.02 8.12 -31.87
CA LEU A 97 34.29 9.30 -31.38
C LEU A 97 34.99 10.62 -31.74
N LYS A 98 36.33 10.68 -31.70
CA LYS A 98 37.10 11.87 -32.09
C LYS A 98 36.86 12.28 -33.54
N SER A 99 36.63 11.32 -34.44
CA SER A 99 36.32 11.62 -35.85
C SER A 99 35.02 12.43 -36.02
N TYR A 100 34.12 12.31 -35.04
CA TYR A 100 32.86 13.07 -34.94
C TYR A 100 32.94 14.28 -34.00
N GLY A 101 34.13 14.60 -33.48
CA GLY A 101 34.32 15.67 -32.49
C GLY A 101 33.79 15.34 -31.09
N LEU A 102 33.59 14.05 -30.79
CA LEU A 102 33.07 13.55 -29.53
C LEU A 102 34.20 12.93 -28.68
N ASN A 103 33.99 12.85 -27.37
CA ASN A 103 34.96 12.27 -26.44
C ASN A 103 34.41 11.00 -25.78
N PHE A 104 35.24 9.96 -25.73
CA PHE A 104 34.97 8.77 -24.90
C PHE A 104 35.37 9.04 -23.45
N GLU A 105 34.49 8.74 -22.52
CA GLU A 105 34.78 8.77 -21.08
C GLU A 105 34.08 7.61 -20.39
N LYS A 106 34.83 6.85 -19.58
CA LYS A 106 34.24 5.87 -18.65
C LYS A 106 33.54 6.65 -17.52
N LYS A 107 32.24 6.45 -17.39
CA LYS A 107 31.38 7.05 -16.37
C LYS A 107 31.38 6.28 -15.06
N ILE A 108 31.65 4.98 -15.08
CA ILE A 108 31.80 4.12 -13.92
C ILE A 108 33.24 4.23 -13.41
N VAL A 109 33.49 5.27 -12.60
CA VAL A 109 34.74 5.48 -11.87
C VAL A 109 34.62 4.97 -10.42
N LYS A 110 35.77 4.66 -9.80
CA LYS A 110 35.81 4.32 -8.37
C LYS A 110 35.28 5.51 -7.54
N GLY A 111 34.17 5.33 -6.81
CA GLY A 111 33.52 6.40 -6.05
C GLY A 111 32.33 7.08 -6.76
N LEU A 112 31.67 6.38 -7.67
CA LEU A 112 30.48 6.82 -8.40
C LEU A 112 29.38 7.36 -7.46
N ASN A 113 28.99 8.63 -7.63
CA ASN A 113 27.85 9.23 -6.93
C ASN A 113 26.65 9.30 -7.87
N VAL A 114 25.73 8.37 -7.68
CA VAL A 114 24.48 8.22 -8.44
C VAL A 114 23.63 9.49 -8.45
N ASN A 115 23.73 10.31 -7.40
CA ASN A 115 22.93 11.52 -7.26
C ASN A 115 23.31 12.65 -8.23
N ASN A 116 24.51 12.63 -8.80
CA ASN A 116 25.01 13.71 -9.67
C ASN A 116 24.43 13.69 -11.08
N TYR A 117 23.75 12.61 -11.47
CA TYR A 117 23.26 12.43 -12.84
C TYR A 117 21.73 12.60 -12.96
N LYS A 118 21.08 13.05 -11.86
CA LYS A 118 19.62 13.07 -11.66
C LYS A 118 18.80 13.82 -12.72
N SER A 119 19.33 14.91 -13.29
CA SER A 119 18.63 15.79 -14.25
C SER A 119 18.50 15.17 -15.64
N GLU A 120 19.48 14.38 -16.04
CA GLU A 120 19.59 13.71 -17.33
C GLU A 120 18.66 12.48 -17.42
N PHE A 121 17.98 12.13 -16.30
CA PHE A 121 17.26 10.87 -16.09
C PHE A 121 15.74 10.94 -16.11
N GLU A 122 15.12 12.12 -16.09
CA GLU A 122 13.66 12.20 -15.99
C GLU A 122 12.94 11.73 -17.27
N GLY A 123 13.63 11.68 -18.41
CA GLY A 123 13.09 11.21 -19.71
C GLY A 123 13.07 9.70 -19.92
N LEU A 124 13.60 8.92 -18.95
CA LEU A 124 14.06 7.55 -19.16
C LEU A 124 13.22 6.49 -18.44
N LYS A 125 11.90 6.65 -18.40
CA LYS A 125 11.05 5.85 -17.48
C LYS A 125 10.51 4.53 -18.04
N THR A 126 10.76 4.17 -19.29
CA THR A 126 10.10 3.03 -19.94
C THR A 126 11.07 1.93 -20.36
N LYS A 127 10.69 0.65 -20.13
CA LYS A 127 11.49 -0.52 -20.54
C LYS A 127 11.67 -0.64 -22.05
N ASP A 128 10.78 0.00 -22.81
CA ASP A 128 10.80 0.05 -24.27
C ASP A 128 11.44 1.34 -24.81
N HIS A 129 12.01 2.16 -23.92
CA HIS A 129 12.80 3.31 -24.32
C HIS A 129 13.97 2.83 -25.21
N PRO A 130 14.29 3.52 -26.33
CA PRO A 130 15.28 3.02 -27.27
C PRO A 130 16.69 2.82 -26.67
N TYR A 131 17.08 3.57 -25.64
CA TYR A 131 18.30 3.29 -24.85
C TYR A 131 18.34 1.87 -24.27
N ASN A 132 17.23 1.40 -23.68
CA ASN A 132 17.16 0.06 -23.08
C ASN A 132 17.19 -1.02 -24.16
N VAL A 133 16.53 -0.75 -25.29
CA VAL A 133 16.52 -1.63 -26.45
C VAL A 133 17.93 -1.74 -27.06
N LEU A 134 18.65 -0.62 -27.18
CA LEU A 134 20.02 -0.58 -27.68
C LEU A 134 20.99 -1.37 -26.79
N SER A 135 20.90 -1.23 -25.47
CA SER A 135 21.70 -2.03 -24.54
C SER A 135 21.46 -3.54 -24.71
N ARG A 136 20.19 -3.96 -24.81
CA ARG A 136 19.84 -5.36 -25.11
C ARG A 136 20.42 -5.80 -26.47
N TYR A 137 20.38 -4.91 -27.46
CA TYR A 137 20.96 -5.18 -28.78
C TYR A 137 22.48 -5.43 -28.72
N PHE A 138 23.23 -4.67 -27.92
CA PHE A 138 24.66 -4.94 -27.71
C PHE A 138 24.95 -6.31 -27.05
N HIS A 139 24.11 -6.76 -26.13
CA HIS A 139 24.23 -8.13 -25.60
C HIS A 139 23.95 -9.19 -26.68
N LEU A 140 22.98 -8.93 -27.56
CA LEU A 140 22.69 -9.80 -28.70
C LEU A 140 23.83 -9.82 -29.72
N ILE A 141 24.54 -8.70 -29.93
CA ILE A 141 25.79 -8.64 -30.71
C ILE A 141 26.84 -9.58 -30.13
N LYS A 142 27.11 -9.49 -28.82
CA LYS A 142 28.09 -10.36 -28.14
C LYS A 142 27.77 -11.85 -28.30
N MET A 143 26.50 -12.19 -28.33
CA MET A 143 26.00 -13.56 -28.48
C MET A 143 25.85 -14.01 -29.94
N GLY A 144 26.17 -13.14 -30.92
CA GLY A 144 26.11 -13.46 -32.34
C GLY A 144 24.69 -13.47 -32.93
N HIS A 145 23.71 -12.91 -32.23
CA HIS A 145 22.30 -12.82 -32.67
C HIS A 145 21.97 -11.53 -33.42
N SER A 146 22.86 -10.52 -33.44
CA SER A 146 22.57 -9.22 -34.07
C SER A 146 22.21 -9.32 -35.56
N LYS A 147 22.85 -10.21 -36.31
CA LYS A 147 22.57 -10.42 -37.75
C LYS A 147 21.12 -10.85 -38.02
N GLN A 148 20.49 -11.57 -37.09
CA GLN A 148 19.09 -11.98 -37.21
C GLN A 148 18.15 -10.78 -37.06
N ILE A 149 18.57 -9.79 -36.27
CA ILE A 149 17.79 -8.60 -35.92
C ILE A 149 18.00 -7.48 -36.96
N LYS A 150 19.24 -7.31 -37.44
CA LYS A 150 19.62 -6.26 -38.40
C LYS A 150 18.79 -6.30 -39.68
N ASN A 151 18.32 -7.48 -40.08
CA ASN A 151 17.45 -7.65 -41.24
C ASN A 151 16.04 -7.07 -41.05
N PHE A 152 15.64 -6.75 -39.82
CA PHE A 152 14.37 -6.07 -39.56
C PHE A 152 14.50 -4.56 -39.62
N PHE A 153 15.70 -3.99 -39.55
CA PHE A 153 15.85 -2.53 -39.60
C PHE A 153 15.59 -2.02 -41.00
N GLU A 154 14.73 -1.02 -41.10
CA GLU A 154 14.33 -0.39 -42.35
C GLU A 154 15.28 0.76 -42.68
N GLU A 155 15.80 0.80 -43.92
CA GLU A 155 16.74 1.83 -44.38
C GLU A 155 16.11 3.24 -44.41
N GLU A 156 14.79 3.32 -44.46
CA GLU A 156 14.03 4.59 -44.52
C GLU A 156 13.82 5.24 -43.15
N LEU A 157 13.97 4.48 -42.06
CA LEU A 157 13.75 4.94 -40.69
C LEU A 157 15.06 5.40 -40.02
N GLY A 158 14.94 6.39 -39.14
CA GLY A 158 16.04 6.75 -38.25
C GLY A 158 16.45 5.59 -37.34
N PHE A 159 17.67 5.60 -36.81
CA PHE A 159 18.13 4.52 -35.91
C PHE A 159 17.29 4.43 -34.62
N GLU A 160 16.89 5.59 -34.06
CA GLU A 160 15.99 5.65 -32.91
C GLU A 160 14.62 5.02 -33.22
N GLU A 161 14.04 5.36 -34.38
CA GLU A 161 12.75 4.83 -34.83
C GLU A 161 12.82 3.31 -35.03
N ASN A 162 13.88 2.81 -35.65
CA ASN A 162 14.14 1.38 -35.79
C ASN A 162 14.19 0.64 -34.44
N LEU A 163 14.83 1.22 -33.43
CA LEU A 163 14.86 0.64 -32.08
C LEU A 163 13.48 0.65 -31.42
N SER A 164 12.71 1.72 -31.60
CA SER A 164 11.34 1.82 -31.09
C SER A 164 10.40 0.81 -31.75
N GLU A 165 10.38 0.72 -33.07
CA GLU A 165 9.45 -0.14 -33.80
C GLU A 165 9.73 -1.63 -33.58
N HIS A 166 11.01 -2.01 -33.48
CA HIS A 166 11.41 -3.41 -33.32
C HIS A 166 11.74 -3.80 -31.88
N CYS A 167 11.40 -2.96 -30.89
CA CYS A 167 11.67 -3.21 -29.47
C CYS A 167 11.16 -4.57 -28.99
N SER A 168 9.96 -4.97 -29.41
CA SER A 168 9.34 -6.24 -29.00
C SER A 168 10.14 -7.46 -29.46
N ILE A 169 10.72 -7.39 -30.66
CA ILE A 169 11.54 -8.47 -31.24
C ILE A 169 12.86 -8.59 -30.47
N ILE A 170 13.54 -7.46 -30.25
CA ILE A 170 14.80 -7.39 -29.51
C ILE A 170 14.61 -7.91 -28.08
N ASN A 171 13.53 -7.51 -27.41
CA ASN A 171 13.20 -7.95 -26.06
C ASN A 171 12.93 -9.45 -25.98
N ALA A 172 12.17 -10.00 -26.92
CA ALA A 172 11.85 -11.42 -26.96
C ALA A 172 13.09 -12.29 -27.16
N ILE A 173 14.01 -11.87 -28.03
CA ILE A 173 15.27 -12.60 -28.27
C ILE A 173 16.20 -12.47 -27.05
N TYR A 174 16.31 -11.27 -26.46
CA TYR A 174 17.10 -11.04 -25.25
C TYR A 174 16.62 -11.91 -24.08
N LEU A 175 15.30 -12.09 -23.90
CA LEU A 175 14.74 -12.97 -22.87
C LEU A 175 15.21 -14.42 -23.01
N GLY A 176 15.49 -14.89 -24.23
CA GLY A 176 16.07 -16.22 -24.44
C GLY A 176 17.49 -16.36 -23.87
N LEU A 177 18.28 -15.27 -23.86
CA LEU A 177 19.64 -15.26 -23.29
C LEU A 177 19.64 -15.30 -21.76
N THR A 178 18.63 -14.74 -21.12
CA THR A 178 18.55 -14.74 -19.65
C THR A 178 18.31 -16.16 -19.10
N MET A 179 17.78 -17.05 -19.92
CA MET A 179 17.60 -18.48 -19.61
C MET A 179 18.91 -19.31 -19.70
N THR A 180 20.02 -18.73 -20.16
CA THR A 180 21.31 -19.45 -20.36
C THR A 180 22.42 -19.00 -19.39
N ASP A 181 22.07 -18.47 -18.22
CA ASP A 181 22.99 -17.95 -17.19
C ASP A 181 23.95 -16.81 -17.66
N TYR A 182 23.69 -16.22 -18.83
CA TYR A 182 24.52 -15.15 -19.40
C TYR A 182 24.53 -13.91 -18.49
N GLU A 183 23.37 -13.54 -17.93
CA GLU A 183 23.27 -12.43 -16.97
C GLU A 183 24.07 -12.70 -15.70
N GLN A 184 24.12 -13.93 -15.22
CA GLN A 184 24.95 -14.28 -14.05
C GLN A 184 26.44 -14.06 -14.37
N THR A 185 26.88 -14.42 -15.57
CA THR A 185 28.28 -14.19 -16.00
C THR A 185 28.61 -12.70 -16.05
N LEU A 186 27.67 -11.86 -16.49
CA LEU A 186 27.82 -10.41 -16.47
C LEU A 186 27.94 -9.89 -15.03
N ILE A 187 27.08 -10.35 -14.13
CA ILE A 187 27.08 -9.97 -12.71
C ILE A 187 28.39 -10.41 -12.03
N TYR A 188 28.87 -11.62 -12.31
CA TYR A 188 30.15 -12.11 -11.76
C TYR A 188 31.37 -11.33 -12.28
N SER A 189 31.25 -10.65 -13.42
CA SER A 189 32.31 -9.79 -13.95
C SER A 189 32.33 -8.38 -13.35
N MET A 190 31.27 -8.00 -12.60
CA MET A 190 31.20 -6.71 -11.93
C MET A 190 32.19 -6.66 -10.77
N SER A 191 32.84 -5.51 -10.59
CA SER A 191 33.64 -5.29 -9.38
C SER A 191 32.75 -5.20 -8.14
N ASP A 192 33.27 -5.57 -6.96
CA ASP A 192 32.54 -5.50 -5.68
C ASP A 192 31.93 -4.11 -5.43
N ASN A 193 32.62 -3.03 -5.81
CA ASN A 193 32.11 -1.66 -5.68
C ASN A 193 30.83 -1.42 -6.50
N ILE A 194 30.71 -2.03 -7.69
CA ILE A 194 29.51 -1.90 -8.54
C ILE A 194 28.37 -2.70 -7.93
N ILE A 195 28.65 -3.89 -7.42
CA ILE A 195 27.67 -4.74 -6.71
C ILE A 195 27.14 -4.03 -5.47
N GLU A 196 28.01 -3.36 -4.72
CA GLU A 196 27.65 -2.55 -3.55
C GLU A 196 26.72 -1.39 -3.95
N ILE A 197 27.09 -0.60 -4.97
CA ILE A 197 26.23 0.47 -5.52
C ILE A 197 24.86 -0.07 -5.95
N LEU A 198 24.83 -1.18 -6.69
CA LEU A 198 23.58 -1.80 -7.13
C LEU A 198 22.75 -2.29 -5.93
N THR A 199 23.38 -2.83 -4.89
CA THR A 199 22.68 -3.31 -3.68
C THR A 199 22.12 -2.15 -2.86
N GLU A 200 22.86 -1.05 -2.74
CA GLU A 200 22.44 0.16 -2.02
C GLU A 200 21.33 0.91 -2.77
N GLU A 201 21.35 0.88 -4.10
CA GLU A 201 20.44 1.68 -4.93
C GLU A 201 19.22 0.89 -5.42
N SER A 202 19.26 -0.46 -5.46
CA SER A 202 18.14 -1.33 -5.89
C SER A 202 17.07 -1.56 -4.82
N LEU A 203 17.02 -0.72 -3.78
CA LEU A 203 16.05 -0.88 -2.71
C LEU A 203 14.60 -0.83 -3.24
N CYS A 204 13.71 -1.49 -2.52
CA CYS A 204 12.29 -1.43 -2.84
C CYS A 204 11.79 0.01 -2.69
N SER A 205 11.01 0.46 -3.66
CA SER A 205 10.37 1.76 -3.64
C SER A 205 8.85 1.60 -3.79
N VAL A 206 8.12 2.59 -3.30
CA VAL A 206 6.66 2.65 -3.43
C VAL A 206 6.26 3.99 -4.04
N GLU A 207 5.25 3.98 -4.91
CA GLU A 207 4.63 5.23 -5.35
C GLU A 207 3.69 5.75 -4.26
N TYR A 208 3.91 7.00 -3.85
CA TYR A 208 2.98 7.67 -2.95
C TYR A 208 1.68 7.97 -3.71
N GLN A 209 0.56 7.47 -3.18
CA GLN A 209 -0.77 7.82 -3.65
C GLN A 209 -1.44 8.74 -2.63
N GLU A 210 -2.21 9.72 -3.14
CA GLU A 210 -3.00 10.59 -2.29
C GLU A 210 -4.13 9.81 -1.58
N LEU A 211 -4.56 10.30 -0.43
CA LEU A 211 -5.69 9.73 0.30
C LEU A 211 -6.99 9.97 -0.49
N ARG A 212 -7.96 9.05 -0.36
CA ARG A 212 -9.23 9.13 -1.10
C ARG A 212 -10.23 10.08 -0.45
N TYR A 213 -10.28 10.10 0.88
CA TYR A 213 -11.29 10.85 1.62
C TYR A 213 -10.65 11.82 2.60
N TYR A 214 -11.16 13.05 2.59
CA TYR A 214 -10.81 14.11 3.53
C TYR A 214 -12.08 14.61 4.21
N PRO A 215 -12.19 14.55 5.55
CA PRO A 215 -13.44 14.81 6.24
C PRO A 215 -13.79 16.30 6.27
N LYS A 216 -15.06 16.61 6.00
CA LYS A 216 -15.68 17.92 6.22
C LYS A 216 -16.08 18.04 7.70
N ASN A 217 -15.08 18.08 8.58
CA ASN A 217 -15.29 18.03 10.04
C ASN A 217 -16.21 19.14 10.58
N VAL A 218 -16.26 20.28 9.89
CA VAL A 218 -17.18 21.38 10.16
C VAL A 218 -18.55 20.99 9.58
N GLY A 219 -19.42 20.43 10.43
CA GLY A 219 -20.77 20.01 10.08
C GLY A 219 -21.12 18.66 10.69
N VAL A 220 -20.36 17.61 10.31
CA VAL A 220 -20.65 16.21 10.70
C VAL A 220 -20.53 15.98 12.20
N ILE A 221 -19.41 16.39 12.81
CA ILE A 221 -19.19 16.22 14.25
C ILE A 221 -20.20 17.06 15.05
N PRO A 222 -20.44 18.35 14.72
CA PRO A 222 -21.52 19.12 15.34
C PRO A 222 -22.90 18.46 15.21
N TYR A 223 -23.26 17.92 14.04
CA TYR A 223 -24.54 17.26 13.81
C TYR A 223 -24.71 16.01 14.67
N ILE A 224 -23.72 15.11 14.66
CA ILE A 224 -23.71 13.91 15.52
C ILE A 224 -23.78 14.30 16.99
N SER A 225 -23.08 15.38 17.39
CA SER A 225 -23.11 15.88 18.76
C SER A 225 -24.51 16.41 19.14
N ALA A 226 -25.15 17.15 18.24
CA ALA A 226 -26.50 17.69 18.45
C ALA A 226 -27.55 16.57 18.57
N ILE A 227 -27.46 15.53 17.73
CA ILE A 227 -28.30 14.33 17.85
C ILE A 227 -28.10 13.66 19.21
N THR A 228 -26.84 13.46 19.60
CA THR A 228 -26.50 12.77 20.86
C THR A 228 -27.01 13.58 22.06
N GLU A 229 -26.84 14.90 22.03
CA GLU A 229 -27.35 15.82 23.06
C GLU A 229 -28.88 15.80 23.13
N HIS A 230 -29.56 15.82 21.98
CA HIS A 230 -31.00 15.71 21.91
C HIS A 230 -31.51 14.42 22.52
N VAL A 231 -30.97 13.27 22.09
CA VAL A 231 -31.35 11.95 22.64
C VAL A 231 -31.09 11.89 24.13
N SER A 232 -29.94 12.40 24.60
CA SER A 232 -29.63 12.46 26.03
C SER A 232 -30.60 13.34 26.83
N LYS A 233 -31.03 14.49 26.28
CA LYS A 233 -31.94 15.41 26.96
C LYS A 233 -33.34 14.85 27.11
N TYR A 234 -33.80 14.07 26.14
CA TYR A 234 -35.14 13.48 26.11
C TYR A 234 -35.13 11.98 26.43
N TRP A 235 -34.07 11.47 27.06
CA TRP A 235 -33.84 10.04 27.28
C TRP A 235 -35.03 9.32 27.94
N GLU A 236 -35.56 9.92 29.00
CA GLU A 236 -36.70 9.40 29.77
C GLU A 236 -38.03 9.37 28.99
N ASN A 237 -38.10 10.05 27.84
CA ASN A 237 -39.30 10.05 26.99
C ASN A 237 -39.37 8.83 26.06
N TYR A 238 -38.27 8.08 25.93
CA TYR A 238 -38.21 6.88 25.12
C TYR A 238 -38.50 5.65 25.99
N SER A 239 -39.24 4.68 25.43
CA SER A 239 -39.41 3.37 26.06
C SER A 239 -38.08 2.64 26.19
N ASP A 240 -37.98 1.68 27.11
CA ASP A 240 -36.77 0.87 27.32
C ASP A 240 -36.24 0.23 26.03
N ASN A 241 -37.13 -0.25 25.15
CA ASN A 241 -36.74 -0.81 23.86
C ASN A 241 -36.16 0.26 22.92
N GLU A 242 -36.80 1.43 22.83
CA GLU A 242 -36.30 2.55 22.04
C GLU A 242 -34.94 3.01 22.56
N GLN A 243 -34.76 3.10 23.87
CA GLN A 243 -33.48 3.45 24.50
C GLN A 243 -32.34 2.51 24.05
N ILE A 244 -32.57 1.20 24.04
CA ILE A 244 -31.55 0.23 23.60
C ILE A 244 -31.23 0.40 22.12
N LEU A 245 -32.25 0.50 21.26
CA LEU A 245 -32.09 0.64 19.83
C LEU A 245 -31.42 1.97 19.44
N LEU A 246 -31.81 3.06 20.10
CA LEU A 246 -31.16 4.37 19.98
C LEU A 246 -29.71 4.30 20.43
N SER A 247 -29.39 3.63 21.54
CA SER A 247 -28.00 3.44 21.99
C SER A 247 -27.14 2.77 20.93
N LYS A 248 -27.66 1.76 20.24
CA LYS A 248 -26.97 1.10 19.13
C LYS A 248 -26.75 2.07 17.96
N LEU A 249 -27.74 2.87 17.58
CA LEU A 249 -27.53 3.89 16.54
C LEU A 249 -26.48 4.93 16.95
N ILE A 250 -26.57 5.49 18.16
CA ILE A 250 -25.59 6.46 18.69
C ILE A 250 -24.18 5.87 18.73
N TYR A 251 -24.02 4.60 19.10
CA TYR A 251 -22.73 3.91 19.04
C TYR A 251 -22.14 3.91 17.62
N SER A 252 -22.99 3.70 16.61
CA SER A 252 -22.57 3.75 15.20
C SER A 252 -22.11 5.15 14.78
N LEU A 253 -22.88 6.17 15.15
CA LEU A 253 -22.54 7.58 14.88
C LEU A 253 -21.25 7.99 15.61
N ARG A 254 -21.04 7.48 16.82
CA ARG A 254 -19.82 7.76 17.58
C ARG A 254 -18.57 7.21 16.90
N ILE A 255 -18.63 5.98 16.38
CA ILE A 255 -17.53 5.40 15.59
C ILE A 255 -17.22 6.26 14.36
N LEU A 256 -18.26 6.72 13.63
CA LEU A 256 -18.07 7.62 12.49
C LEU A 256 -17.36 8.93 12.91
N SER A 257 -17.80 9.54 14.02
CA SER A 257 -17.19 10.74 14.56
C SER A 257 -15.72 10.53 14.94
N GLU A 258 -15.37 9.38 15.51
CA GLU A 258 -13.99 9.06 15.92
C GLU A 258 -13.08 8.79 14.71
N LEU A 259 -13.58 8.11 13.68
CA LEU A 259 -12.84 7.91 12.43
C LEU A 259 -12.48 9.25 11.75
N ASN A 260 -13.40 10.21 11.77
CA ASN A 260 -13.22 11.52 11.14
C ASN A 260 -12.12 12.38 11.77
N ILE A 261 -11.59 11.99 12.94
CA ILE A 261 -10.46 12.67 13.60
C ILE A 261 -9.12 12.25 12.97
N SER A 262 -9.01 11.07 12.34
CA SER A 262 -7.76 10.52 11.81
C SER A 262 -7.82 10.28 10.31
N LEU A 263 -7.08 11.06 9.52
CA LEU A 263 -6.97 10.87 8.06
C LEU A 263 -6.47 9.48 7.67
N ILE A 264 -5.50 8.94 8.42
CA ILE A 264 -4.94 7.59 8.18
C ILE A 264 -5.95 6.52 8.60
N GLY A 265 -6.65 6.72 9.74
CA GLY A 265 -7.67 5.79 10.19
C GLY A 265 -8.85 5.69 9.22
N LEU A 266 -9.32 6.85 8.74
CA LEU A 266 -10.41 7.00 7.77
C LEU A 266 -10.13 6.30 6.43
N ASN A 267 -8.88 6.31 5.98
CA ASN A 267 -8.45 5.74 4.69
C ASN A 267 -7.68 4.41 4.86
N GLY A 268 -7.79 3.75 6.02
CA GLY A 268 -6.93 2.61 6.35
C GLY A 268 -7.65 1.52 7.11
N ILE A 269 -6.85 0.66 7.76
CA ILE A 269 -7.32 -0.54 8.48
C ILE A 269 -8.48 -0.26 9.44
N LEU A 270 -8.43 0.87 10.15
CA LEU A 270 -9.48 1.24 11.10
C LEU A 270 -10.85 1.39 10.42
N SER A 271 -10.92 2.00 9.23
CA SER A 271 -12.17 2.12 8.49
C SER A 271 -12.77 0.75 8.10
N SER A 272 -11.94 -0.22 7.69
CA SER A 272 -12.41 -1.60 7.43
C SER A 272 -12.91 -2.28 8.70
N MET A 273 -12.15 -2.19 9.80
CA MET A 273 -12.59 -2.74 11.09
C MET A 273 -13.91 -2.11 11.54
N SER A 274 -14.05 -0.79 11.40
CA SER A 274 -15.28 -0.07 11.72
C SER A 274 -16.44 -0.48 10.84
N THR A 275 -16.24 -0.68 9.54
CA THR A 275 -17.30 -1.17 8.63
C THR A 275 -17.91 -2.48 9.14
N ARG A 276 -17.05 -3.41 9.58
CA ARG A 276 -17.47 -4.67 10.16
C ARG A 276 -18.30 -4.48 11.43
N VAL A 277 -17.81 -3.64 12.36
CA VAL A 277 -18.48 -3.35 13.65
C VAL A 277 -19.82 -2.66 13.44
N LEU A 278 -19.90 -1.71 12.51
CA LEU A 278 -21.13 -0.99 12.16
C LEU A 278 -22.16 -1.93 11.56
N PHE A 279 -21.75 -2.81 10.65
CA PHE A 279 -22.65 -3.82 10.09
C PHE A 279 -23.13 -4.80 11.17
N ASP A 280 -22.24 -5.19 12.09
CA ASP A 280 -22.62 -6.00 13.25
C ASP A 280 -23.73 -5.39 14.07
N ASN A 281 -23.56 -4.11 14.35
CA ASN A 281 -24.51 -3.37 15.13
C ASN A 281 -25.87 -3.24 14.42
N TYR A 282 -25.85 -3.01 13.09
CA TYR A 282 -27.05 -2.92 12.26
C TYR A 282 -27.84 -4.24 12.22
N TRP A 283 -27.22 -5.35 11.83
CA TRP A 283 -27.97 -6.61 11.70
C TRP A 283 -28.49 -7.10 13.05
N GLN A 284 -27.74 -6.85 14.14
CA GLN A 284 -28.22 -7.15 15.49
C GLN A 284 -29.46 -6.34 15.84
N SER A 285 -29.47 -5.03 15.58
CA SER A 285 -30.66 -4.19 15.79
C SER A 285 -31.85 -4.72 14.99
N LYS A 286 -31.64 -5.07 13.71
CA LYS A 286 -32.68 -5.61 12.85
C LYS A 286 -33.23 -6.93 13.39
N TYR A 287 -32.35 -7.84 13.81
CA TYR A 287 -32.73 -9.11 14.42
C TYR A 287 -33.59 -8.90 15.67
N LEU A 288 -33.15 -8.03 16.58
CA LEU A 288 -33.85 -7.78 17.83
C LEU A 288 -35.25 -7.20 17.60
N ILE A 289 -35.40 -6.33 16.61
CA ILE A 289 -36.69 -5.76 16.21
C ILE A 289 -37.59 -6.84 15.60
N GLU A 290 -37.14 -7.55 14.57
CA GLU A 290 -37.98 -8.53 13.84
C GLU A 290 -38.41 -9.72 14.70
N ASN A 291 -37.61 -10.08 15.72
CA ASN A 291 -37.90 -11.19 16.63
C ASN A 291 -38.48 -10.74 17.98
N ASN A 292 -38.70 -9.44 18.20
CA ASN A 292 -39.17 -8.88 19.47
C ASN A 292 -38.32 -9.31 20.69
N GLU A 293 -37.00 -9.23 20.55
CA GLU A 293 -36.03 -9.74 21.54
C GLU A 293 -35.23 -8.65 22.28
N VAL A 294 -35.58 -7.38 22.09
CA VAL A 294 -34.85 -6.24 22.66
C VAL A 294 -34.70 -6.35 24.19
N GLU A 295 -35.79 -6.64 24.91
CA GLU A 295 -35.79 -6.86 26.38
C GLU A 295 -34.85 -8.00 26.79
N LYS A 296 -34.94 -9.16 26.14
CA LYS A 296 -34.08 -10.32 26.46
C LYS A 296 -32.61 -10.02 26.24
N TYR A 297 -32.30 -9.27 25.19
CA TYR A 297 -30.94 -8.84 24.89
C TYR A 297 -30.40 -7.83 25.91
N LYS A 298 -31.25 -6.94 26.42
CA LYS A 298 -30.92 -6.02 27.53
C LYS A 298 -30.43 -6.79 28.75
N ASP A 299 -31.23 -7.75 29.21
CA ASP A 299 -30.92 -8.56 30.39
C ASP A 299 -29.60 -9.31 30.20
N TYR A 300 -29.46 -9.95 29.04
CA TYR A 300 -28.22 -10.63 28.67
C TYR A 300 -26.99 -9.71 28.68
N ALA A 301 -27.10 -8.51 28.10
CA ALA A 301 -25.99 -7.57 28.00
C ALA A 301 -25.56 -7.04 29.38
N LEU A 302 -26.53 -6.79 30.27
CA LEU A 302 -26.26 -6.39 31.66
C LEU A 302 -25.52 -7.50 32.42
N ASP A 303 -25.92 -8.75 32.25
CA ASP A 303 -25.24 -9.90 32.85
C ASP A 303 -23.81 -10.07 32.34
N ARG A 304 -23.60 -9.95 31.01
CA ARG A 304 -22.27 -9.96 30.40
C ARG A 304 -21.38 -8.83 30.93
N LEU A 305 -21.90 -7.60 31.02
CA LEU A 305 -21.14 -6.46 31.51
C LEU A 305 -20.68 -6.67 32.96
N ARG A 306 -21.58 -7.16 33.83
CA ARG A 306 -21.26 -7.50 35.23
C ARG A 306 -20.10 -8.51 35.29
N LEU A 307 -20.17 -9.58 34.49
CA LEU A 307 -19.11 -10.59 34.43
C LEU A 307 -17.76 -10.00 33.97
N HIS A 308 -17.77 -9.11 32.97
CA HIS A 308 -16.54 -8.47 32.47
C HIS A 308 -15.89 -7.54 33.51
N ILE A 309 -16.70 -6.80 34.28
CA ILE A 309 -16.20 -5.93 35.36
C ILE A 309 -15.53 -6.78 36.46
N LEU A 310 -16.16 -7.89 36.86
CA LEU A 310 -15.61 -8.80 37.87
C LEU A 310 -14.26 -9.38 37.43
N LYS A 311 -14.17 -9.88 36.19
CA LYS A 311 -12.93 -10.44 35.62
C LYS A 311 -11.81 -9.41 35.52
N ARG A 312 -12.12 -8.18 35.08
CA ARG A 312 -11.12 -7.11 34.90
C ARG A 312 -10.55 -6.57 36.22
N THR A 313 -11.33 -6.61 37.30
CA THR A 313 -10.91 -6.08 38.59
C THR A 313 -10.07 -7.06 39.42
N GLY A 314 -9.82 -8.28 38.90
CA GLY A 314 -9.00 -9.30 39.58
C GLY A 314 -9.62 -9.84 40.86
N ARG A 315 -10.94 -9.67 40.99
CA ARG A 315 -11.72 -9.88 42.21
C ARG A 315 -12.63 -11.09 42.02
N GLU A 316 -12.04 -12.21 41.62
CA GLU A 316 -12.73 -13.49 41.43
C GLU A 316 -13.21 -14.12 42.76
N ASP A 317 -12.79 -13.53 43.88
CA ASP A 317 -12.93 -13.95 45.26
C ASP A 317 -13.79 -13.00 46.13
N ILE A 318 -14.34 -11.91 45.57
CA ILE A 318 -15.29 -11.08 46.31
C ILE A 318 -16.60 -11.84 46.51
N LYS A 319 -16.85 -12.25 47.75
CA LYS A 319 -18.18 -12.58 48.25
C LYS A 319 -18.97 -11.36 48.74
N ASP A 320 -18.32 -10.21 48.94
CA ASP A 320 -18.96 -9.04 49.55
C ASP A 320 -19.05 -7.79 48.65
N ILE A 321 -20.31 -7.47 48.39
CA ILE A 321 -20.82 -6.83 47.20
C ILE A 321 -21.30 -5.41 47.54
N ASP A 322 -20.78 -4.73 48.57
CA ASP A 322 -21.44 -3.53 49.15
C ASP A 322 -21.86 -2.45 48.13
N ILE A 323 -21.12 -2.23 47.04
CA ILE A 323 -21.51 -1.32 45.94
C ILE A 323 -22.62 -1.88 45.04
N LEU A 324 -22.63 -3.19 44.83
CA LEU A 324 -23.67 -3.95 44.13
C LEU A 324 -24.89 -4.23 45.03
N ARG A 325 -24.73 -4.22 46.37
CA ARG A 325 -25.81 -4.33 47.37
C ARG A 325 -26.67 -3.07 47.36
N VAL A 326 -26.07 -1.88 47.28
CA VAL A 326 -26.79 -0.62 47.07
C VAL A 326 -27.59 -0.63 45.76
N ALA A 327 -27.06 -1.24 44.69
CA ALA A 327 -27.79 -1.39 43.43
C ALA A 327 -28.94 -2.42 43.54
N SER A 328 -28.71 -3.54 44.21
CA SER A 328 -29.71 -4.60 44.42
C SER A 328 -30.83 -4.22 45.40
N GLU A 329 -30.53 -3.47 46.47
CA GLU A 329 -31.51 -2.96 47.46
C GLU A 329 -32.51 -1.98 46.83
N ASN A 330 -32.17 -1.39 45.69
CA ASN A 330 -33.05 -0.57 44.86
C ASN A 330 -33.70 -1.35 43.69
N ASN A 331 -33.71 -2.70 43.72
CA ASN A 331 -34.23 -3.58 42.65
C ASN A 331 -33.55 -3.41 41.28
N LEU A 332 -32.33 -2.89 41.20
CA LEU A 332 -31.69 -2.63 39.90
C LEU A 332 -31.07 -3.88 39.26
N ILE A 333 -30.88 -4.99 39.99
CA ILE A 333 -30.11 -6.16 39.52
C ILE A 333 -30.59 -7.49 40.16
N ALA A 334 -31.03 -8.46 39.33
CA ALA A 334 -31.37 -9.85 39.69
C ALA A 334 -30.14 -10.81 39.58
N PRO A 335 -30.16 -12.03 40.21
CA PRO A 335 -29.03 -12.97 40.24
C PRO A 335 -28.54 -13.39 38.85
N ILE A 336 -27.23 -13.65 38.72
CA ILE A 336 -26.52 -13.84 37.44
C ILE A 336 -26.69 -15.27 36.90
N PRO A 337 -27.46 -15.51 35.82
CA PRO A 337 -27.26 -16.66 34.95
C PRO A 337 -26.04 -16.43 34.04
N ILE A 338 -25.09 -17.37 34.03
CA ILE A 338 -23.99 -17.35 33.06
C ILE A 338 -24.55 -17.81 31.71
N ASN A 339 -25.09 -16.88 30.93
CA ASN A 339 -25.54 -17.15 29.57
C ASN A 339 -24.33 -17.14 28.60
N GLY A 340 -24.29 -18.08 27.66
CA GLY A 340 -23.26 -18.21 26.60
C GLY A 340 -23.30 -17.07 25.58
N ASP A 341 -22.97 -17.30 24.32
CA ASP A 341 -23.19 -16.26 23.28
C ASP A 341 -24.70 -16.09 23.00
N TYR A 342 -25.18 -14.84 22.94
CA TYR A 342 -26.60 -14.55 22.67
C TYR A 342 -27.00 -15.02 21.26
N PHE A 343 -26.15 -14.72 20.29
CA PHE A 343 -26.30 -15.15 18.91
C PHE A 343 -25.54 -16.47 18.71
N THR A 344 -26.28 -17.58 18.77
CA THR A 344 -25.71 -18.94 18.72
C THR A 344 -25.50 -19.47 17.31
N LYS A 345 -26.19 -18.89 16.32
CA LYS A 345 -26.01 -19.20 14.89
C LYS A 345 -24.84 -18.41 14.32
N SER A 346 -24.27 -18.89 13.22
CA SER A 346 -23.28 -18.10 12.49
C SER A 346 -23.92 -16.82 11.97
N VAL A 347 -23.15 -15.72 11.91
CA VAL A 347 -23.71 -14.44 11.46
C VAL A 347 -24.23 -14.52 10.02
N ARG A 348 -23.63 -15.35 9.17
CA ARG A 348 -24.11 -15.59 7.81
C ARG A 348 -25.52 -16.18 7.80
N GLU A 349 -25.79 -17.18 8.65
CA GLU A 349 -27.12 -17.78 8.76
C GLU A 349 -28.17 -16.79 9.27
N ILE A 350 -27.79 -15.94 10.23
CA ILE A 350 -28.66 -14.87 10.73
C ILE A 350 -28.94 -13.85 9.62
N CYS A 351 -27.92 -13.40 8.89
CA CYS A 351 -28.10 -12.45 7.80
C CYS A 351 -28.98 -13.03 6.69
N ILE A 352 -28.84 -14.31 6.34
CA ILE A 352 -29.73 -14.97 5.38
C ILE A 352 -31.19 -14.97 5.89
N GLN A 353 -31.42 -15.24 7.17
CA GLN A 353 -32.76 -15.19 7.78
C GLN A 353 -33.38 -13.78 7.71
N LEU A 354 -32.56 -12.74 7.88
CA LEU A 354 -32.97 -11.33 7.82
C LEU A 354 -33.02 -10.75 6.39
N GLY A 355 -32.75 -11.56 5.37
CA GLY A 355 -32.68 -11.10 3.97
C GLY A 355 -31.45 -10.23 3.64
N LEU A 356 -30.41 -10.26 4.47
CA LEU A 356 -29.19 -9.43 4.39
C LEU A 356 -27.97 -10.17 3.79
N LYS A 357 -28.18 -11.16 2.92
CA LYS A 357 -27.07 -11.95 2.37
C LYS A 357 -26.09 -11.08 1.55
N ASN A 358 -26.63 -10.18 0.73
CA ASN A 358 -25.80 -9.36 -0.15
C ASN A 358 -24.99 -8.33 0.67
N GLU A 359 -25.60 -7.76 1.69
CA GLU A 359 -24.97 -6.84 2.64
C GLU A 359 -23.92 -7.56 3.48
N TYR A 360 -24.14 -8.82 3.86
CA TYR A 360 -23.13 -9.66 4.49
C TYR A 360 -21.91 -9.85 3.58
N ASP A 361 -22.12 -10.31 2.34
CA ASP A 361 -21.02 -10.54 1.40
C ASP A 361 -20.26 -9.21 1.11
N LYS A 362 -20.97 -8.06 1.07
CA LYS A 362 -20.40 -6.72 0.83
C LYS A 362 -19.66 -6.14 2.03
N PHE A 363 -20.24 -6.21 3.24
CA PHE A 363 -19.77 -5.46 4.41
C PHE A 363 -19.10 -6.31 5.48
N TYR A 364 -19.40 -7.61 5.54
CA TYR A 364 -18.93 -8.51 6.59
C TYR A 364 -17.66 -9.24 6.19
N GLU A 365 -17.71 -10.04 5.11
CA GLU A 365 -16.73 -11.11 4.84
C GLU A 365 -15.30 -10.57 4.75
N TYR A 366 -15.05 -9.65 3.82
CA TYR A 366 -13.74 -9.04 3.63
C TYR A 366 -13.28 -8.23 4.85
N ASN A 367 -14.19 -7.47 5.49
CA ASN A 367 -13.81 -6.62 6.62
C ASN A 367 -13.52 -7.42 7.91
N SER A 368 -14.04 -8.64 8.02
CA SER A 368 -13.77 -9.55 9.15
C SER A 368 -12.30 -9.97 9.19
N GLU A 369 -11.63 -10.02 8.02
CA GLU A 369 -10.21 -10.31 7.92
C GLU A 369 -9.36 -9.32 8.75
N PHE A 370 -9.77 -8.05 8.82
CA PHE A 370 -9.06 -7.00 9.56
C PHE A 370 -9.25 -7.11 11.08
N ILE A 371 -10.39 -7.63 11.54
CA ILE A 371 -10.61 -7.92 12.96
C ILE A 371 -9.68 -9.04 13.44
N HIS A 372 -9.42 -10.03 12.58
CA HIS A 372 -8.56 -11.17 12.89
C HIS A 372 -7.08 -10.95 12.53
N ALA A 373 -6.73 -9.79 11.96
CA ALA A 373 -5.39 -9.49 11.45
C ALA A 373 -4.86 -10.61 10.53
N SER A 374 -5.71 -11.13 9.66
CA SER A 374 -5.35 -12.23 8.75
C SER A 374 -4.31 -11.79 7.72
N LEU A 375 -3.73 -12.76 7.00
CA LEU A 375 -2.81 -12.43 5.90
C LEU A 375 -3.49 -11.58 4.83
N THR A 376 -4.77 -11.79 4.53
CA THR A 376 -5.55 -10.96 3.60
C THR A 376 -5.59 -9.50 4.05
N ALA A 377 -5.79 -9.26 5.35
CA ALA A 377 -5.78 -7.92 5.92
C ALA A 377 -4.38 -7.28 5.90
N VAL A 378 -3.32 -8.06 6.12
CA VAL A 378 -1.93 -7.58 6.00
C VAL A 378 -1.62 -7.20 4.56
N LEU A 379 -1.93 -8.07 3.60
CA LEU A 379 -1.71 -7.81 2.18
C LEU A 379 -2.46 -6.57 1.72
N SER A 380 -3.75 -6.46 2.09
CA SER A 380 -4.59 -5.34 1.68
C SER A 380 -4.25 -4.03 2.40
N GLY A 381 -3.98 -4.12 3.70
CA GLY A 381 -3.81 -2.96 4.58
C GLY A 381 -2.42 -2.35 4.53
N LEU A 382 -1.38 -3.16 4.25
CA LEU A 382 0.02 -2.74 4.37
C LEU A 382 0.84 -2.94 3.10
N MET A 383 0.51 -3.91 2.24
CA MET A 383 1.37 -4.23 1.10
C MET A 383 0.93 -3.50 -0.18
N THR A 384 1.91 -3.14 -0.99
CA THR A 384 1.72 -2.58 -2.33
C THR A 384 2.78 -3.13 -3.27
N GLU A 385 2.49 -3.06 -4.57
CA GLU A 385 3.48 -3.37 -5.61
C GLU A 385 4.67 -2.42 -5.50
N CYS A 386 5.86 -2.98 -5.63
CA CYS A 386 7.10 -2.23 -5.71
C CYS A 386 7.11 -1.42 -7.00
N SER A 387 7.45 -0.13 -6.91
CA SER A 387 7.58 0.75 -8.08
C SER A 387 8.94 0.65 -8.77
N ASN A 388 9.89 -0.11 -8.19
CA ASN A 388 11.16 -0.39 -8.84
C ASN A 388 10.92 -1.37 -10.01
N PRO A 389 11.17 -1.00 -11.27
CA PRO A 389 10.87 -1.84 -12.43
C PRO A 389 11.69 -3.13 -12.51
N GLU A 390 12.80 -3.22 -11.77
CA GLU A 390 13.60 -4.44 -11.65
C GLU A 390 12.93 -5.47 -10.72
N HIS A 391 12.05 -5.03 -9.82
CA HIS A 391 11.36 -5.87 -8.85
C HIS A 391 9.97 -6.27 -9.34
N ASN A 392 9.93 -6.89 -10.52
CA ASN A 392 8.67 -7.24 -11.16
C ASN A 392 7.82 -8.17 -10.28
N PHE A 393 6.54 -7.82 -10.08
CA PHE A 393 5.58 -8.52 -9.21
C PHE A 393 5.99 -8.66 -7.73
N HIS A 394 6.96 -7.86 -7.27
CA HIS A 394 7.33 -7.83 -5.87
C HIS A 394 6.33 -6.98 -5.07
N LEU A 395 5.85 -7.51 -3.95
CA LEU A 395 5.08 -6.75 -2.96
C LEU A 395 6.01 -6.27 -1.84
N THR A 396 5.88 -5.00 -1.49
CA THR A 396 6.60 -4.37 -0.39
C THR A 396 5.65 -3.58 0.53
N ILE A 397 6.15 -3.02 1.62
CA ILE A 397 5.34 -2.28 2.59
C ILE A 397 5.08 -0.87 2.09
N ASN A 398 3.80 -0.49 2.03
CA ASN A 398 3.38 0.88 1.81
C ASN A 398 3.52 1.68 3.11
N PRO A 399 4.35 2.73 3.17
CA PRO A 399 4.49 3.60 4.34
C PRO A 399 3.30 4.57 4.50
N SER A 400 2.37 4.61 3.54
CA SER A 400 1.21 5.51 3.52
C SER A 400 -0.08 4.76 3.89
N ALA A 401 -1.25 5.32 3.53
CA ALA A 401 -2.52 4.61 3.70
C ALA A 401 -2.65 3.40 2.78
N SER A 402 -3.52 2.47 3.15
CA SER A 402 -3.80 1.27 2.37
C SER A 402 -4.34 1.65 0.98
N ARG A 403 -3.83 0.96 -0.06
CA ARG A 403 -4.29 1.13 -1.45
C ARG A 403 -5.64 0.46 -1.70
N TYR A 404 -5.92 -0.65 -1.02
CA TYR A 404 -7.05 -1.53 -1.33
C TYR A 404 -8.28 -1.31 -0.45
N ILE A 405 -8.15 -0.51 0.61
CA ILE A 405 -9.25 -0.21 1.51
C ILE A 405 -10.04 1.00 1.00
N ASP A 406 -11.31 0.76 0.66
CA ASP A 406 -12.29 1.79 0.31
C ASP A 406 -13.58 1.58 1.08
N SER A 407 -13.52 1.86 2.38
CA SER A 407 -14.57 1.51 3.33
C SER A 407 -15.59 2.64 3.56
N MET A 408 -15.27 3.88 3.20
CA MET A 408 -16.13 5.01 3.56
C MET A 408 -17.52 5.00 2.91
N PRO A 409 -17.68 4.66 1.63
CA PRO A 409 -19.01 4.48 1.04
C PRO A 409 -19.82 3.43 1.79
N HIS A 410 -19.18 2.33 2.19
CA HIS A 410 -19.83 1.25 2.93
C HIS A 410 -20.26 1.67 4.33
N ILE A 411 -19.44 2.46 5.04
CA ILE A 411 -19.79 3.01 6.35
C ILE A 411 -21.03 3.90 6.26
N VAL A 412 -21.10 4.77 5.26
CA VAL A 412 -22.26 5.65 5.03
C VAL A 412 -23.51 4.84 4.68
N ASP A 413 -23.39 3.85 3.80
CA ASP A 413 -24.49 2.92 3.46
C ASP A 413 -25.06 2.27 4.74
N ILE A 414 -24.20 1.70 5.59
CA ILE A 414 -24.62 1.00 6.81
C ILE A 414 -25.31 1.94 7.80
N ILE A 415 -24.76 3.15 7.99
CA ILE A 415 -25.37 4.13 8.90
C ILE A 415 -26.75 4.53 8.39
N ASN A 416 -26.90 4.78 7.09
CA ASN A 416 -28.19 5.11 6.49
C ASN A 416 -29.21 3.98 6.61
N MET A 417 -28.78 2.71 6.44
CA MET A 417 -29.63 1.55 6.71
C MET A 417 -30.06 1.48 8.17
N HIS A 418 -29.16 1.79 9.11
CA HIS A 418 -29.47 1.78 10.55
C HIS A 418 -30.43 2.92 10.92
N ILE A 419 -30.24 4.11 10.37
CA ILE A 419 -31.16 5.25 10.53
C ILE A 419 -32.56 4.89 10.05
N GLU A 420 -32.67 4.30 8.86
CA GLU A 420 -33.96 3.88 8.29
C GLU A 420 -34.65 2.84 9.16
N LEU A 421 -33.89 1.88 9.69
CA LEU A 421 -34.42 0.87 10.61
C LEU A 421 -34.99 1.51 11.90
N ILE A 422 -34.27 2.47 12.49
CA ILE A 422 -34.70 3.13 13.73
C ILE A 422 -35.90 4.06 13.49
N ASN A 423 -35.87 4.88 12.44
CA ASN A 423 -37.01 5.72 12.07
C ASN A 423 -38.26 4.87 11.79
N GLY A 424 -38.09 3.75 11.09
CA GLY A 424 -39.17 2.79 10.83
C GLY A 424 -39.75 2.17 12.11
N TYR A 425 -38.90 1.83 13.09
CA TYR A 425 -39.35 1.30 14.38
C TYR A 425 -40.09 2.35 15.22
N ILE A 426 -39.60 3.58 15.27
CA ILE A 426 -40.24 4.70 15.99
C ILE A 426 -41.53 5.15 15.27
N GLY A 427 -41.62 4.90 13.95
CA GLY A 427 -42.73 5.32 13.10
C GLY A 427 -42.68 6.80 12.72
N LYS A 428 -41.51 7.44 12.79
CA LYS A 428 -41.28 8.86 12.44
C LYS A 428 -39.87 9.05 11.91
N ASP A 429 -39.70 9.98 10.97
CA ASP A 429 -38.38 10.39 10.45
C ASP A 429 -37.70 11.34 11.44
N VAL A 430 -37.04 10.77 12.45
CA VAL A 430 -36.35 11.52 13.51
C VAL A 430 -34.91 11.86 13.09
N PHE A 431 -34.24 10.93 12.42
CA PHE A 431 -32.85 11.09 11.99
C PHE A 431 -32.76 11.20 10.47
N GLU A 432 -31.90 12.10 9.98
CA GLU A 432 -31.69 12.29 8.54
C GLU A 432 -30.56 11.39 8.04
N LYS A 433 -30.68 10.94 6.79
CA LYS A 433 -29.63 10.16 6.12
C LYS A 433 -28.48 11.08 5.71
N PHE A 434 -27.29 10.50 5.58
CA PHE A 434 -26.08 11.20 5.16
C PHE A 434 -25.73 10.91 3.71
N ASP A 435 -25.22 11.91 3.00
CA ASP A 435 -24.59 11.72 1.69
C ASP A 435 -23.07 11.77 1.79
N LEU A 436 -22.38 10.84 1.10
CA LEU A 436 -20.92 10.73 1.15
C LEU A 436 -20.22 12.04 0.75
N GLU A 437 -20.74 12.72 -0.27
CA GLU A 437 -20.21 13.99 -0.77
C GLU A 437 -20.44 15.14 0.21
N GLU A 438 -21.45 15.07 1.07
CA GLU A 438 -21.67 16.06 2.13
C GLU A 438 -20.67 15.88 3.27
N LEU A 439 -20.24 14.63 3.51
CA LEU A 439 -19.32 14.28 4.60
C LEU A 439 -17.84 14.43 4.23
N TYR A 440 -17.48 14.22 2.96
CA TYR A 440 -16.07 14.11 2.54
C TYR A 440 -15.75 14.89 1.25
N PHE A 441 -14.53 15.41 1.18
CA PHE A 441 -13.89 15.73 -0.10
C PHE A 441 -13.19 14.48 -0.63
N GLN A 442 -13.26 14.27 -1.95
CA GLN A 442 -12.62 13.15 -2.64
C GLN A 442 -11.25 13.51 -3.25
N ASN A 443 -10.82 14.76 -3.11
CA ASN A 443 -9.51 15.22 -3.54
C ASN A 443 -8.91 16.19 -2.52
N ARG A 444 -7.57 16.21 -2.49
CA ARG A 444 -6.80 17.00 -1.54
C ARG A 444 -6.94 18.51 -1.80
N THR A 445 -7.05 18.91 -3.06
CA THR A 445 -7.09 20.32 -3.47
C THR A 445 -8.29 21.04 -2.87
N ASP A 446 -9.48 20.47 -3.01
CA ASP A 446 -10.72 21.04 -2.48
C ASP A 446 -10.70 21.11 -0.96
N PHE A 447 -10.18 20.06 -0.31
CA PHE A 447 -9.98 20.06 1.14
C PHE A 447 -9.05 21.18 1.60
N LEU A 448 -7.93 21.41 0.91
CA LEU A 448 -7.01 22.49 1.26
C LEU A 448 -7.61 23.88 1.03
N GLN A 449 -8.38 24.07 -0.04
CA GLN A 449 -9.11 25.33 -0.28
C GLN A 449 -10.14 25.58 0.83
N TYR A 450 -10.87 24.54 1.23
CA TYR A 450 -11.82 24.61 2.33
C TYR A 450 -11.16 24.98 3.65
N MET A 451 -10.04 24.34 3.99
CA MET A 451 -9.31 24.62 5.23
C MET A 451 -8.75 26.04 5.27
N LYS A 452 -8.31 26.59 4.13
CA LYS A 452 -7.87 27.99 4.04
C LYS A 452 -9.02 28.96 4.32
N LYS A 453 -10.17 28.74 3.71
CA LYS A 453 -11.35 29.61 3.85
C LYS A 453 -11.91 29.66 5.28
N ASN A 454 -11.78 28.58 6.06
CA ASN A 454 -12.30 28.52 7.43
C ASN A 454 -11.27 28.86 8.52
N ASN A 455 -10.01 29.11 8.14
CA ASN A 455 -8.95 29.57 9.04
C ASN A 455 -8.68 31.08 8.94
N GLU A 456 -9.35 31.76 8.00
CA GLU A 456 -9.50 33.23 7.93
C GLU A 456 -10.76 33.64 8.70
#